data_AF-A0A1F6TK38-F1
#
_entry.id   AF-A0A1F6TK38-F1
#
_cell.length_a   1.000
_cell.length_b   1.000
_cell.length_c   1.000
_cell.angle_alpha   90.00
_cell.angle_beta   90.00
_cell.angle_gamma   90.00
#
_symmetry.space_group_name_H-M   'P 1'
#
loop_
_entity.id
_entity.type
_entity.pdbx_description
1 polymer ?
#
loop_
_entity_poly.entity_id
_entity_poly.type
_entity_poly.pdbx_seq_one_letter_code
_entity_poly.pdbx_strand_id
1 'polypeptide(L)' 'MKNKKENLKGMKGDELLKQLTALREELRSIHFKAEGAKSKNVKESATLKKRIARILTELSSKK' A
#
# COMPACT_ATOMS: atom_id res chain seq x y z
N MET A 1 5.64 11.18 12.65
CA MET A 1 7.11 11.18 12.54
C MET A 1 7.53 10.39 11.31
N LYS A 2 8.48 10.96 10.55
CA LYS A 2 9.22 10.43 9.39
C LYS A 2 8.39 9.80 8.25
N ASN A 3 8.15 10.60 7.22
CA ASN A 3 7.82 10.13 5.87
C ASN A 3 8.93 9.18 5.40
N LYS A 4 8.80 7.88 5.68
CA LYS A 4 9.61 6.85 5.02
C LYS A 4 9.20 6.90 3.54
N LYS A 5 9.90 7.71 2.75
CA LYS A 5 9.89 7.61 1.29
C LYS A 5 10.48 6.24 1.03
N GLU A 6 9.64 5.22 0.91
CA GLU A 6 10.09 3.94 0.36
C GLU A 6 10.72 4.28 -0.99
N ASN A 7 11.98 3.94 -1.16
CA ASN A 7 12.76 4.20 -2.37
C ASN A 7 12.24 3.27 -3.48
N LEU A 8 11.03 3.52 -3.98
CA LEU A 8 10.37 2.74 -5.03
C LEU A 8 11.05 2.93 -6.40
N LYS A 9 11.85 3.99 -6.55
CA LYS A 9 12.56 4.32 -7.79
C LYS A 9 13.58 3.26 -8.22
N GLY A 10 14.23 2.58 -7.25
CA GLY A 10 15.28 1.57 -7.51
C GLY A 10 14.78 0.14 -7.69
N MET A 11 13.48 -0.14 -7.48
CA MET A 11 12.95 -1.50 -7.47
C MET A 11 12.64 -2.03 -8.87
N LYS A 12 12.81 -3.33 -9.09
CA LYS A 12 12.40 -3.99 -10.34
C LYS A 12 10.88 -3.98 -10.47
N GLY A 13 10.38 -3.90 -11.71
CA GLY A 13 8.93 -3.87 -11.99
C GLY A 13 8.18 -5.05 -11.36
N ASP A 14 8.79 -6.23 -11.34
CA ASP A 14 8.22 -7.45 -10.75
C ASP A 14 8.09 -7.37 -9.22
N GLU A 15 9.02 -6.68 -8.56
CA GLU A 15 8.97 -6.48 -7.10
C GLU A 15 7.87 -5.49 -6.71
N LEU A 16 7.67 -4.45 -7.54
CA LEU A 16 6.58 -3.49 -7.37
C LEU A 16 5.21 -4.17 -7.51
N LEU A 17 5.07 -5.11 -8.45
CA LEU A 17 3.84 -5.89 -8.63
C LEU A 17 3.56 -6.79 -7.42
N LYS A 18 4.58 -7.48 -6.88
CA LYS A 18 4.44 -8.30 -5.65
C LYS A 18 4.06 -7.45 -4.43
N GLN A 19 4.63 -6.26 -4.30
CA GLN A 19 4.26 -5.32 -3.23
C GLN A 19 2.82 -4.81 -3.40
N LEU A 20 2.40 -4.56 -4.64
CA LEU A 20 1.03 -4.13 -4.93
C LEU A 20 0.00 -5.19 -4.52
N THR A 21 0.26 -6.47 -4.80
CA THR A 21 -0.65 -7.57 -4.40
C THR A 21 -0.73 -7.69 -2.89
N ALA A 22 0.40 -7.69 -2.20
CA ALA A 22 0.45 -7.75 -0.73
C ALA A 22 -0.32 -6.59 -0.06
N LEU A 23 -0.11 -5.36 -0.53
CA LEU A 23 -0.82 -4.19 0.03
C LEU A 23 -2.33 -4.22 -0.23
N ARG A 24 -2.78 -4.81 -1.34
CA ARG A 24 -4.21 -4.98 -1.63
C ARG A 24 -4.84 -6.02 -0.72
N GLU A 25 -4.14 -7.11 -0.42
CA GLU A 25 -4.58 -8.12 0.55
C GLU A 25 -4.65 -7.56 1.96
N GLU A 26 -3.65 -6.78 2.38
CA GLU A 26 -3.68 -6.06 3.65
C GLU A 26 -4.90 -5.13 3.74
N LEU A 27 -5.17 -4.37 2.67
CA LEU A 27 -6.34 -3.50 2.60
C LEU A 27 -7.65 -4.29 2.74
N ARG A 28 -7.77 -5.44 2.06
CA ARG A 28 -8.93 -6.34 2.20
C ARG A 28 -9.06 -6.87 3.62
N SER A 29 -7.96 -7.29 4.24
CA SER A 29 -7.95 -7.77 5.63
C SER A 29 -8.41 -6.69 6.62
N ILE A 30 -8.05 -5.42 6.37
CA ILE A 30 -8.49 -4.29 7.20
C ILE A 30 -9.98 -4.03 7.03
N HIS A 31 -10.54 -4.19 5.82
CA HIS A 31 -11.99 -4.03 5.62
C HIS A 31 -12.76 -5.08 6.42
N PHE A 32 -12.36 -6.35 6.35
CA PHE A 32 -12.97 -7.41 7.16
C PHE A 32 -12.80 -7.19 8.66
N LYS A 33 -11.63 -6.71 9.12
CA LYS A 33 -11.40 -6.39 10.53
C LYS A 33 -12.18 -5.16 11.00
N ALA A 34 -12.45 -4.21 10.11
CA ALA A 34 -13.22 -3.00 10.40
C ALA A 34 -14.71 -3.31 10.57
N GLU A 35 -15.26 -4.21 9.76
CA GLU A 35 -16.67 -4.63 9.84
C GLU A 35 -17.01 -5.28 11.20
N GLY A 36 -16.05 -6.00 11.80
CA GLY A 36 -16.17 -6.56 13.15
C GLY A 36 -15.86 -5.59 14.30
N ALA A 37 -15.76 -4.27 14.05
CA ALA A 37 -15.41 -3.22 15.02
C ALA A 37 -14.11 -3.46 15.83
N LYS A 38 -13.26 -4.42 15.41
CA LYS A 38 -12.03 -4.81 16.11
C LYS A 38 -10.84 -3.89 15.81
N SER A 39 -10.91 -3.11 14.73
CA SER A 39 -9.82 -2.22 14.33
C SER A 39 -9.93 -0.85 15.01
N LYS A 40 -8.96 -0.56 15.89
CA LYS A 40 -8.83 0.74 16.57
C LYS A 40 -8.16 1.82 15.71
N ASN A 41 -7.53 1.43 14.58
CA ASN A 41 -6.71 2.33 13.77
C ASN A 41 -7.37 2.68 12.43
N VAL A 42 -8.19 3.73 12.44
CA VAL A 42 -8.93 4.23 11.28
C VAL A 42 -7.99 4.73 10.15
N LYS A 43 -6.78 5.18 10.50
CA LYS A 43 -5.85 5.81 9.56
C LYS A 43 -5.04 4.80 8.73
N GLU A 44 -5.00 3.52 9.11
CA GLU A 44 -4.25 2.47 8.39
C GLU A 44 -4.74 2.26 6.95
N SER A 45 -6.06 2.30 6.74
CA SER A 45 -6.63 2.16 5.40
C SER A 45 -6.18 3.29 4.47
N ALA A 46 -6.15 4.53 4.98
CA ALA A 46 -5.77 5.71 4.23
C ALA A 46 -4.26 5.75 3.92
N THR A 47 -3.42 5.29 4.83
CA THR A 47 -1.96 5.20 4.60
C THR A 47 -1.63 4.13 3.56
N LEU A 48 -2.29 2.97 3.61
CA LEU A 48 -2.11 1.90 2.63
C LEU A 48 -2.58 2.31 1.23
N LYS A 49 -3.74 2.97 1.11
CA LYS A 49 -4.20 3.53 -0.17
C LYS A 49 -3.17 4.48 -0.79
N LYS A 50 -2.54 5.33 0.02
CA LYS A 50 -1.47 6.23 -0.43
C LYS A 50 -0.21 5.49 -0.88
N ARG A 51 0.15 4.37 -0.24
CA ARG A 51 1.28 3.54 -0.69
C ARG A 51 0.97 2.85 -2.02
N ILE A 52 -0.21 2.26 -2.17
CA ILE A 52 -0.67 1.65 -3.43
C ILE A 52 -0.62 2.68 -4.56
N ALA A 53 -1.14 3.89 -4.33
CA ALA A 53 -1.11 4.96 -5.32
C ALA A 53 0.33 5.30 -5.76
N ARG A 54 1.28 5.40 -4.82
CA ARG A 54 2.69 5.66 -5.14
C ARG A 54 3.33 4.56 -5.98
N ILE A 55 3.05 3.29 -5.67
CA ILE A 55 3.54 2.15 -6.46
C ILE A 55 2.99 2.19 -7.88
N LEU A 56 1.69 2.49 -8.04
CA LEU A 56 1.07 2.63 -9.36
C LEU A 56 1.66 3.81 -10.15
N THR A 57 1.95 4.94 -9.49
CA THR A 57 2.62 6.08 -10.12
C THR A 57 4.01 5.73 -10.61
N GLU A 58 4.80 5.01 -9.82
CA GLU A 58 6.15 4.57 -10.22
C GLU A 58 6.10 3.55 -11.37
N LEU A 59 5.16 2.61 -11.34
CA LEU A 59 4.92 1.69 -12.46
C LEU A 59 4.54 2.44 -13.75
N SER A 60 3.68 3.46 -13.64
CA SER A 60 3.29 4.29 -14.79
C SER A 60 4.44 5.18 -15.28
N SER A 61 5.33 5.63 -14.39
CA SER A 61 6.46 6.49 -14.74
C SER A 61 7.63 5.73 -15.37
N LYS A 62 7.68 4.40 -15.19
CA LYS A 62 8.67 3.50 -15.82
C LYS A 62 8.20 2.94 -17.17
N LYS A 63 6.95 3.18 -17.54
CA LYS A 63 6.36 2.79 -18.82
C LYS A 63 6.67 3.84 -19.88
#